data_AF-A0A3D2K845-F1
#
_entry.id   AF-A0A3D2K845-F1
#
_cell.length_a   1.000
_cell.length_b   1.000
_cell.length_c   1.000
_cell.angle_alpha   90.00
_cell.angle_beta   90.00
_cell.angle_gamma   90.00
#
_symmetry.space_group_name_H-M   'P 1'
#
loop_
_entity.id
_entity.type
_entity.pdbx_description
1 polymer ?
#
loop_
_entity_poly.entity_id
_entity_poly.type
_entity_poly.pdbx_seq_one_letter_code
_entity_poly.pdbx_strand_id
1 'polypeptide(L)'
;MKKGRKRKKKIYLLAFLALIVLLGLCLFNLKKNVRPVVFTYCDALISALGMESINSSAADVVALYEYSDFVDLKRGEDGRILYLGTNTATVNGFVRSLALRCENALNALGKQEIVIPAGAFTGSPLIAGSGPNVKVDVTFFSTVHCDFITSFENVGINQTRHAIYAKIEVLFNTVLPIAEHEISLENHILIAENVIIGEIPNVYVASEDGTDYLDLIP
;
A
#
# COMPACT_ATOMS: atom_id res chain seq x y z
N MET A 1 35.76 -54.24 37.82
CA MET A 1 35.84 -52.81 37.38
C MET A 1 35.48 -52.51 35.91
N LYS A 2 35.33 -53.49 34.99
CA LYS A 2 35.05 -53.20 33.55
C LYS A 2 33.61 -52.77 33.20
N LYS A 3 32.60 -53.04 34.06
CA LYS A 3 31.18 -52.70 33.80
C LYS A 3 30.88 -51.19 33.82
N GLY A 4 31.51 -50.41 34.70
CA GLY A 4 31.31 -48.95 34.80
C GLY A 4 31.83 -48.17 33.58
N ARG A 5 32.94 -48.62 32.98
CA ARG A 5 33.55 -47.97 31.80
C ARG A 5 32.71 -48.16 30.53
N LYS A 6 32.01 -49.30 30.39
CA LYS A 6 31.06 -49.56 29.28
C LYS A 6 29.77 -48.73 29.40
N ARG A 7 29.27 -48.49 30.62
CA ARG A 7 28.10 -47.61 30.88
C ARG A 7 28.41 -46.15 30.53
N LYS A 8 29.58 -45.61 30.95
CA LYS A 8 30.00 -44.25 30.59
C LYS A 8 30.14 -44.06 29.08
N LYS A 9 30.73 -45.03 28.36
CA LYS A 9 30.80 -45.01 26.89
C LYS A 9 29.42 -44.98 26.21
N LYS A 10 28.43 -45.72 26.72
CA LYS A 10 27.04 -45.67 26.20
C LYS A 10 26.38 -44.30 26.42
N ILE A 11 26.62 -43.65 27.57
CA ILE A 11 26.08 -42.32 27.85
C ILE A 11 26.67 -41.27 26.92
N TYR A 12 28.00 -41.27 26.71
CA TYR A 12 28.64 -40.37 25.75
C TYR A 12 28.16 -40.61 24.31
N LEU A 13 27.95 -41.88 23.92
CA LEU A 13 27.40 -42.22 22.61
C LEU A 13 25.96 -41.68 22.44
N LEU A 14 25.10 -41.83 23.45
CA LEU A 14 23.73 -41.29 23.43
C LEU A 14 23.70 -39.77 23.39
N ALA A 15 24.55 -39.10 24.18
CA ALA A 15 24.66 -37.64 24.18
C ALA A 15 25.13 -37.10 22.83
N PHE A 16 26.11 -37.76 22.19
CA PHE A 16 26.58 -37.41 20.86
C PHE A 16 25.48 -37.60 19.80
N LEU A 17 24.71 -38.69 19.88
CA LEU A 17 23.60 -38.95 18.96
C LEU A 17 22.47 -37.93 19.14
N ALA A 18 22.14 -37.56 20.38
CA ALA A 18 21.19 -36.50 20.68
C ALA A 18 21.65 -35.13 20.16
N LEU A 19 22.95 -34.81 20.28
CA LEU A 19 23.52 -33.59 19.73
C LEU A 19 23.38 -33.53 18.20
N ILE A 20 23.64 -34.64 17.49
CA ILE A 20 23.45 -34.72 16.04
C ILE A 20 21.99 -34.50 15.66
N VAL A 21 21.05 -35.12 16.39
CA VAL A 21 19.61 -34.94 16.15
C VAL A 21 19.20 -33.49 16.39
N LEU A 22 19.69 -32.86 17.48
CA LEU A 22 19.42 -31.46 17.79
C LEU A 22 19.99 -30.52 16.71
N LEU A 23 21.21 -30.79 16.24
CA LEU A 23 21.85 -30.02 15.17
C LEU A 23 21.07 -30.16 13.86
N GLY A 24 20.63 -31.38 13.55
CA GLY A 24 19.80 -31.66 12.37
C GLY A 24 18.45 -30.93 12.41
N LEU A 25 17.77 -30.94 13.57
CA LEU A 25 16.55 -30.16 13.79
C LEU A 25 16.79 -28.65 13.65
N CYS A 26 17.91 -28.14 14.18
CA CYS A 26 18.27 -26.74 14.06
C CYS A 26 18.49 -26.32 12.59
N LEU A 27 19.29 -27.09 11.84
CA LEU A 27 19.54 -26.84 10.41
C LEU A 27 18.26 -26.96 9.57
N PHE A 28 17.39 -27.91 9.90
CA PHE A 28 16.11 -28.09 9.22
C PHE A 28 15.18 -26.87 9.42
N ASN A 29 15.08 -26.37 10.65
CA ASN A 29 14.29 -25.17 10.96
C ASN A 29 14.87 -23.91 10.29
N LEU A 30 16.20 -23.74 10.34
CA LEU A 30 16.89 -22.64 9.65
C LEU A 30 16.54 -22.61 8.16
N LYS A 31 16.69 -23.74 7.46
CA LYS A 31 16.39 -23.82 6.02
C LYS A 31 14.95 -23.44 5.71
N LYS A 32 14.00 -23.85 6.56
CA LYS A 32 12.58 -23.52 6.42
C LYS A 32 12.30 -22.03 6.62
N ASN A 33 13.04 -21.37 7.51
CA ASN A 33 12.80 -19.99 7.91
C ASN A 33 13.55 -18.95 7.06
N VAL A 34 14.60 -19.34 6.32
CA VAL A 34 15.36 -18.41 5.47
C VAL A 34 14.47 -17.66 4.48
N ARG A 35 13.66 -18.38 3.69
CA ARG A 35 12.78 -17.77 2.67
C ARG A 35 11.78 -16.77 3.27
N PRO A 36 10.93 -17.13 4.26
CA PRO A 36 9.96 -16.19 4.80
C PRO A 36 10.61 -14.99 5.48
N VAL A 37 11.76 -15.18 6.15
CA VAL A 37 12.49 -14.05 6.78
C VAL A 37 12.99 -13.07 5.71
N VAL A 38 13.62 -13.56 4.64
CA VAL A 38 14.08 -12.69 3.55
C VAL A 38 12.90 -11.94 2.91
N PHE A 39 11.78 -12.62 2.67
CA PHE A 39 10.60 -12.01 2.06
C PHE A 39 10.02 -10.91 2.95
N THR A 40 9.89 -11.12 4.26
CA THR A 40 9.41 -10.10 5.19
C THR A 40 10.27 -8.84 5.19
N TYR A 41 11.60 -8.98 5.17
CA TYR A 41 12.51 -7.83 5.09
C TYR A 41 12.44 -7.15 3.72
N CYS A 42 12.29 -7.94 2.66
CA CYS A 42 12.10 -7.44 1.30
C CYS A 42 10.80 -6.63 1.17
N ASP A 43 9.69 -7.15 1.68
CA ASP A 43 8.37 -6.50 1.71
C ASP A 43 8.46 -5.16 2.45
N ALA A 44 9.11 -5.14 3.60
CA ALA A 44 9.31 -3.91 4.37
C ALA A 44 10.16 -2.88 3.61
N LEU A 45 11.26 -3.32 2.99
CA LEU A 45 12.12 -2.43 2.20
C LEU A 45 11.37 -1.82 1.01
N ILE A 46 10.71 -2.67 0.21
CA ILE A 46 10.00 -2.23 -1.00
C ILE A 46 8.80 -1.37 -0.64
N SER A 47 8.07 -1.70 0.44
CA SER A 47 6.98 -0.86 0.91
C SER A 47 7.47 0.53 1.33
N ALA A 48 8.59 0.61 2.04
CA ALA A 48 9.15 1.89 2.49
C ALA A 48 9.63 2.75 1.31
N LEU A 49 10.55 2.22 0.49
CA LEU A 49 11.12 2.96 -0.64
C LEU A 49 10.11 3.23 -1.74
N GLY A 50 9.23 2.25 -2.00
CA GLY A 50 8.19 2.34 -3.00
C GLY A 50 7.16 3.41 -2.66
N MET A 51 6.65 3.40 -1.42
CA MET A 51 5.68 4.40 -0.97
C MET A 51 6.26 5.81 -0.94
N GLU A 52 7.51 5.97 -0.51
CA GLU A 52 8.23 7.26 -0.57
C GLU A 52 8.34 7.77 -2.01
N SER A 53 8.77 6.92 -2.94
CA SER A 53 8.95 7.28 -4.34
C SER A 53 7.63 7.62 -5.04
N ILE A 54 6.56 6.86 -4.75
CA ILE A 54 5.20 7.12 -5.27
C ILE A 54 4.71 8.47 -4.76
N ASN A 55 4.80 8.73 -3.45
CA ASN A 55 4.31 9.97 -2.86
C ASN A 55 5.06 11.20 -3.37
N SER A 56 6.40 11.13 -3.46
CA SER A 56 7.20 12.24 -3.99
C SER A 56 6.89 12.49 -5.47
N SER A 57 6.82 11.44 -6.29
CA SER A 57 6.55 11.57 -7.73
C SER A 57 5.15 12.11 -7.99
N ALA A 58 4.17 11.64 -7.23
CA ALA A 58 2.80 12.09 -7.34
C ALA A 58 2.65 13.55 -6.91
N ALA A 59 3.24 13.95 -5.78
CA ALA A 59 3.19 15.34 -5.31
C ALA A 59 3.67 16.31 -6.39
N ASP A 60 4.77 15.96 -7.08
CA ASP A 60 5.32 16.80 -8.13
C ASP A 60 4.46 16.86 -9.40
N VAL A 61 3.64 15.84 -9.71
CA VAL A 61 2.71 15.87 -10.86
C VAL A 61 1.43 16.60 -10.49
N VAL A 62 0.90 16.35 -9.29
CA VAL A 62 -0.31 16.99 -8.77
C VAL A 62 -0.15 18.50 -8.69
N ALA A 63 1.05 18.98 -8.30
CA ALA A 63 1.35 20.41 -8.23
C ALA A 63 1.24 21.16 -9.58
N LEU A 64 1.12 20.45 -10.70
CA LEU A 64 1.00 21.03 -12.05
C LEU A 64 -0.46 21.26 -12.49
N TYR A 65 -1.44 20.82 -11.70
CA TYR A 65 -2.85 20.85 -12.09
C TYR A 65 -3.73 21.45 -11.01
N GLU A 66 -4.77 22.16 -11.43
CA GLU A 66 -5.84 22.66 -10.57
C GLU A 66 -7.16 21.92 -10.85
N TYR A 67 -8.15 22.07 -9.97
CA TYR A 67 -9.47 21.45 -10.13
C TYR A 67 -10.13 21.81 -11.49
N SER A 68 -9.97 23.06 -11.94
CA SER A 68 -10.53 23.56 -13.20
C SER A 68 -9.92 22.92 -14.45
N ASP A 69 -8.75 22.29 -14.35
CA ASP A 69 -8.13 21.61 -15.48
C ASP A 69 -8.81 20.27 -15.79
N PHE A 70 -9.37 19.64 -14.75
CA PHE A 70 -10.04 18.34 -14.85
C PHE A 70 -11.54 18.46 -15.11
N VAL A 71 -12.17 19.53 -14.63
CA VAL A 71 -13.63 19.67 -14.60
C VAL A 71 -14.08 20.95 -15.28
N ASP A 72 -14.92 20.82 -16.30
CA ASP A 72 -15.66 21.92 -16.93
C ASP A 72 -17.05 22.06 -16.28
N LEU A 73 -17.30 23.20 -15.65
CA LEU A 73 -18.54 23.48 -14.95
C LEU A 73 -19.33 24.54 -15.71
N LYS A 74 -20.45 24.13 -16.31
CA LYS A 74 -21.34 25.04 -17.04
C LYS A 74 -22.49 25.50 -16.16
N ARG A 75 -22.63 26.83 -16.05
CA ARG A 75 -23.71 27.49 -15.33
C ARG A 75 -24.75 28.06 -16.29
N GLY A 76 -26.02 28.03 -15.89
CA GLY A 76 -27.11 28.73 -16.58
C GLY A 76 -27.07 30.24 -16.35
N GLU A 77 -27.94 30.99 -17.02
CA GLU A 77 -28.07 32.46 -16.87
C GLU A 77 -28.45 32.88 -15.45
N ASP A 78 -29.09 31.98 -14.70
CA ASP A 78 -29.47 32.11 -13.29
C ASP A 78 -28.35 31.71 -12.31
N GLY A 79 -27.17 31.34 -12.81
CA GLY A 79 -26.03 30.89 -12.01
C GLY A 79 -26.10 29.43 -11.55
N ARG A 80 -27.14 28.67 -11.91
CA ARG A 80 -27.30 27.26 -11.53
C ARG A 80 -26.37 26.36 -12.31
N ILE A 81 -25.89 25.29 -11.69
CA ILE A 81 -25.03 24.30 -12.35
C ILE A 81 -25.91 23.42 -13.24
N LEU A 82 -25.68 23.49 -14.54
CA LEU A 82 -26.41 22.69 -15.53
C LEU A 82 -25.69 21.39 -15.83
N TYR A 83 -24.36 21.45 -15.86
CA TYR A 83 -23.53 20.34 -16.31
C TYR A 83 -22.15 20.41 -15.67
N LEU A 84 -21.67 19.22 -15.26
CA LEU A 84 -20.32 18.98 -14.81
C LEU A 84 -19.70 17.97 -15.78
N GLY A 85 -18.78 18.46 -16.61
CA GLY A 85 -18.04 17.66 -17.57
C GLY A 85 -16.62 17.42 -17.12
N THR A 86 -16.04 16.31 -17.56
CA THR A 86 -14.64 15.99 -17.33
C THR A 86 -13.83 16.27 -18.59
N ASN A 87 -12.70 16.95 -18.45
CA ASN A 87 -11.75 17.08 -19.55
C ASN A 87 -10.94 15.79 -19.70
N THR A 88 -11.47 14.86 -20.50
CA THR A 88 -10.88 13.53 -20.73
C THR A 88 -9.45 13.61 -21.28
N ALA A 89 -9.13 14.62 -22.09
CA ALA A 89 -7.78 14.79 -22.61
C ALA A 89 -6.79 15.15 -21.50
N THR A 90 -7.16 16.08 -20.61
CA THR A 90 -6.34 16.42 -19.43
C THR A 90 -6.21 15.25 -18.48
N VAL A 91 -7.31 14.53 -18.19
CA VAL A 91 -7.28 13.34 -17.31
C VAL A 91 -6.32 12.29 -17.84
N ASN A 92 -6.43 11.92 -19.12
CA ASN A 92 -5.53 10.91 -19.70
C ASN A 92 -4.07 11.37 -19.74
N GLY A 93 -3.84 12.66 -20.00
CA GLY A 93 -2.51 13.26 -19.94
C GLY A 93 -1.89 13.21 -18.53
N PHE A 94 -2.69 13.55 -17.52
CA PHE A 94 -2.32 13.47 -16.11
C PHE A 94 -1.99 12.03 -15.69
N VAL A 95 -2.92 11.09 -15.93
CA VAL A 95 -2.75 9.67 -15.56
C VAL A 95 -1.48 9.08 -16.19
N ARG A 96 -1.24 9.36 -17.49
CA ARG A 96 -0.03 8.91 -18.18
C ARG A 96 1.23 9.52 -17.60
N SER A 97 1.22 10.81 -17.28
CA SER A 97 2.38 11.52 -16.73
C SER A 97 2.72 11.01 -15.33
N LEU A 98 1.69 10.77 -14.51
CA LEU A 98 1.83 10.18 -13.18
C LEU A 98 2.42 8.78 -13.25
N ALA A 99 1.85 7.89 -14.08
CA ALA A 99 2.33 6.52 -14.26
C ALA A 99 3.81 6.50 -14.69
N LEU A 100 4.17 7.26 -15.73
CA LEU A 100 5.54 7.32 -16.22
C LEU A 100 6.52 7.88 -15.19
N ARG A 101 6.11 8.89 -14.40
CA ARG A 101 7.01 9.49 -13.41
C ARG A 101 7.25 8.55 -12.23
N CYS A 102 6.20 7.94 -11.71
CA CYS A 102 6.30 6.93 -10.66
C CYS A 102 7.14 5.73 -11.13
N GLU A 103 6.88 5.22 -12.33
CA GLU A 103 7.63 4.08 -12.90
C GLU A 103 9.13 4.40 -13.04
N ASN A 104 9.46 5.58 -13.59
CA ASN A 104 10.85 6.01 -13.72
C ASN A 104 11.53 6.18 -12.36
N ALA A 105 10.86 6.78 -11.37
CA ALA A 105 11.41 6.96 -10.03
C ALA A 105 11.68 5.62 -9.34
N LEU A 106 10.74 4.68 -9.44
CA LEU A 106 10.86 3.35 -8.85
C LEU A 106 11.95 2.51 -9.53
N ASN A 107 12.00 2.51 -10.87
CA ASN A 107 13.02 1.77 -11.61
C ASN A 107 14.42 2.38 -11.45
N ALA A 108 14.54 3.66 -11.06
CA ALA A 108 15.81 4.30 -10.73
C ALA A 108 16.40 3.85 -9.38
N LEU A 109 15.61 3.24 -8.48
CA LEU A 109 16.12 2.70 -7.22
C LEU A 109 17.14 1.57 -7.44
N GLY A 110 17.01 0.81 -8.53
CA GLY A 110 18.00 -0.20 -8.94
C GLY A 110 18.28 -1.27 -7.86
N LYS A 111 19.56 -1.61 -7.68
CA LYS A 111 20.00 -2.65 -6.74
C LYS A 111 20.03 -2.10 -5.32
N GLN A 112 19.38 -2.82 -4.40
CA GLN A 112 19.31 -2.52 -2.98
C GLN A 112 19.94 -3.64 -2.14
N GLU A 113 20.29 -3.36 -0.90
CA GLU A 113 20.84 -4.33 0.06
C GLU A 113 19.96 -4.35 1.32
N ILE A 114 19.47 -5.53 1.71
CA ILE A 114 18.82 -5.74 3.01
C ILE A 114 19.79 -6.36 4.00
N VAL A 115 19.75 -5.88 5.24
CA VAL A 115 20.59 -6.37 6.33
C VAL A 115 19.73 -7.14 7.32
N ILE A 116 19.97 -8.45 7.44
CA ILE A 116 19.19 -9.37 8.27
C ILE A 116 20.09 -9.95 9.36
N PRO A 117 19.79 -9.76 10.66
CA PRO A 117 20.52 -10.43 11.73
C PRO A 117 20.37 -11.96 11.61
N ALA A 118 21.46 -12.72 11.77
CA ALA A 118 21.44 -14.17 11.62
C ALA A 118 20.45 -14.87 12.57
N GLY A 119 20.18 -14.27 13.73
CA GLY A 119 19.18 -14.73 14.69
C GLY A 119 17.75 -14.74 14.14
N ALA A 120 17.43 -13.88 13.17
CA ALA A 120 16.11 -13.86 12.51
C ALA A 120 15.79 -15.19 11.83
N PHE A 121 16.78 -15.85 11.23
CA PHE A 121 16.62 -17.14 10.57
C PHE A 121 16.30 -18.29 11.52
N THR A 122 16.50 -18.11 12.83
CA THR A 122 16.12 -19.14 13.82
C THR A 122 14.60 -19.24 13.98
N GLY A 123 13.85 -18.20 13.60
CA GLY A 123 12.41 -18.12 13.81
C GLY A 123 11.99 -17.85 15.26
N SER A 124 12.95 -17.62 16.16
CA SER A 124 12.66 -17.29 17.56
C SER A 124 12.61 -15.77 17.75
N PRO A 125 11.46 -15.19 18.17
CA PRO A 125 11.34 -13.75 18.42
C PRO A 125 12.34 -13.22 19.45
N LEU A 126 12.74 -14.05 20.41
CA LEU A 126 13.65 -13.67 21.50
C LEU A 126 15.07 -13.34 21.04
N ILE A 127 15.50 -13.93 19.92
CA ILE A 127 16.87 -13.77 19.39
C ILE A 127 16.86 -13.27 17.94
N ALA A 128 15.71 -12.83 17.42
CA ALA A 128 15.57 -12.40 16.03
C ALA A 128 16.48 -11.22 15.67
N GLY A 129 16.74 -10.33 16.63
CA GLY A 129 17.65 -9.18 16.46
C GLY A 129 19.12 -9.45 16.78
N SER A 130 19.48 -10.69 17.12
CA SER A 130 20.81 -11.03 17.62
C SER A 130 21.69 -11.70 16.55
N GLY A 131 23.01 -11.62 16.75
CA GLY A 131 23.99 -12.28 15.89
C GLY A 131 24.56 -11.38 14.78
N PRO A 132 25.43 -11.92 13.92
CA PRO A 132 26.04 -11.16 12.84
C PRO A 132 25.02 -10.80 11.76
N ASN A 133 25.25 -9.66 11.13
CA ASN A 133 24.43 -9.16 10.04
C ASN A 133 24.74 -9.91 8.73
N VAL A 134 23.70 -10.44 8.10
CA VAL A 134 23.74 -11.09 6.78
C VAL A 134 23.16 -10.12 5.76
N LYS A 135 23.97 -9.79 4.76
CA LYS A 135 23.58 -8.91 3.65
C LYS A 135 22.97 -9.73 2.54
N VAL A 136 21.81 -9.32 2.04
CA VAL A 136 21.16 -9.95 0.89
C VAL A 136 20.90 -8.86 -0.15
N ASP A 137 21.38 -9.11 -1.35
CA ASP A 137 21.14 -8.24 -2.50
C ASP A 137 19.70 -8.41 -2.99
N VAL A 138 19.03 -7.30 -3.25
CA VAL A 138 17.67 -7.23 -3.77
C VAL A 138 17.68 -6.40 -5.05
N THR A 139 17.15 -6.96 -6.13
CA THR A 139 16.93 -6.21 -7.38
C THR A 139 15.46 -6.35 -7.75
N PHE A 140 14.81 -5.26 -8.10
CA PHE A 140 13.40 -5.28 -8.49
C PHE A 140 13.16 -4.42 -9.72
N PHE A 141 12.09 -4.76 -10.43
CA PHE A 141 11.52 -3.97 -11.51
C PHE A 141 10.06 -3.73 -11.19
N SER A 142 9.57 -2.53 -11.51
CA SER A 142 8.20 -2.14 -11.21
C SER A 142 7.41 -1.81 -12.46
N THR A 143 6.13 -2.20 -12.47
CA THR A 143 5.13 -1.72 -13.43
C THR A 143 4.12 -0.89 -12.67
N VAL A 144 3.79 0.29 -13.19
CA VAL A 144 2.85 1.22 -12.56
C VAL A 144 1.59 1.34 -13.41
N HIS A 145 0.44 1.13 -12.78
CA HIS A 145 -0.86 1.46 -13.33
C HIS A 145 -1.45 2.63 -12.53
N CYS A 146 -2.11 3.56 -13.21
CA CYS A 146 -2.74 4.71 -12.58
C CYS A 146 -4.15 4.86 -13.14
N ASP A 147 -5.09 5.12 -12.23
CA ASP A 147 -6.49 5.36 -12.54
C ASP A 147 -6.96 6.68 -11.92
N PHE A 148 -7.95 7.28 -12.57
CA PHE A 148 -8.58 8.53 -12.13
C PHE A 148 -9.98 8.20 -11.59
N ILE A 149 -10.20 8.43 -10.30
CA ILE A 149 -11.43 8.06 -9.58
C ILE A 149 -12.08 9.33 -9.02
N THR A 150 -13.38 9.48 -9.26
CA THR A 150 -14.17 10.60 -8.73
C THR A 150 -15.17 10.11 -7.69
N SER A 151 -15.36 10.89 -6.62
CA SER A 151 -16.36 10.64 -5.59
C SER A 151 -17.24 11.88 -5.38
N PHE A 152 -18.54 11.67 -5.18
CA PHE A 152 -19.50 12.70 -4.80
C PHE A 152 -20.07 12.37 -3.42
N GLU A 153 -19.93 13.29 -2.48
CA GLU A 153 -20.36 13.12 -1.10
C GLU A 153 -21.26 14.29 -0.68
N ASN A 154 -22.40 14.02 -0.07
CA ASN A 154 -23.25 15.06 0.49
C ASN A 154 -22.65 15.54 1.83
N VAL A 155 -22.19 16.78 1.88
CA VAL A 155 -21.52 17.40 3.05
C VAL A 155 -22.37 18.47 3.72
N GLY A 156 -23.62 18.68 3.29
CA GLY A 156 -24.52 19.66 3.87
C GLY A 156 -25.82 19.76 3.09
N ILE A 157 -26.79 20.53 3.62
CA ILE A 157 -28.18 20.57 3.12
C ILE A 157 -28.24 20.72 1.59
N ASN A 158 -27.35 21.52 0.99
CA ASN A 158 -27.20 21.67 -0.48
C ASN A 158 -25.75 21.76 -0.91
N GLN A 159 -24.90 20.94 -0.30
CA GLN A 159 -23.49 20.93 -0.60
C GLN A 159 -23.06 19.52 -0.94
N THR A 160 -22.55 19.36 -2.15
CA THR A 160 -21.96 18.11 -2.61
C THR A 160 -20.47 18.31 -2.81
N ARG A 161 -19.65 17.63 -2.02
CA ARG A 161 -18.20 17.58 -2.23
C ARG A 161 -17.93 16.66 -3.42
N HIS A 162 -17.27 17.19 -4.44
CA HIS A 162 -16.72 16.40 -5.53
C HIS A 162 -15.21 16.29 -5.33
N ALA A 163 -14.73 15.07 -5.11
CA ALA A 163 -13.33 14.77 -4.85
C ALA A 163 -12.77 13.88 -5.97
N ILE A 164 -11.55 14.21 -6.40
CA ILE A 164 -10.82 13.53 -7.46
C ILE A 164 -9.59 12.88 -6.84
N TYR A 165 -9.47 11.58 -7.01
CA TYR A 165 -8.36 10.76 -6.55
C TYR A 165 -7.60 10.15 -7.73
N ALA A 166 -6.28 10.05 -7.60
CA ALA A 166 -5.49 9.13 -8.40
C ALA A 166 -5.27 7.85 -7.60
N LYS A 167 -5.69 6.72 -8.17
CA LYS A 167 -5.35 5.39 -7.66
C LYS A 167 -4.09 4.92 -8.38
N ILE A 168 -3.05 4.63 -7.62
CA ILE A 168 -1.76 4.17 -8.14
C ILE A 168 -1.58 2.73 -7.68
N GLU A 169 -1.49 1.81 -8.62
CA GLU A 169 -1.20 0.40 -8.38
C GLU A 169 0.18 0.08 -8.93
N VAL A 170 1.04 -0.50 -8.10
CA VAL A 170 2.42 -0.84 -8.48
C VAL A 170 2.66 -2.31 -8.23
N LEU A 171 3.18 -3.00 -9.25
CA LEU A 171 3.62 -4.38 -9.15
C LEU A 171 5.14 -4.46 -9.19
N PHE A 172 5.76 -4.95 -8.12
CA PHE A 172 7.19 -5.20 -8.03
C PHE A 172 7.50 -6.67 -8.30
N ASN A 173 8.33 -6.91 -9.31
CA ASN A 173 8.94 -8.20 -9.58
C ASN A 173 10.34 -8.21 -9.00
N THR A 174 10.52 -8.93 -7.88
CA THR A 174 11.76 -8.93 -7.13
C THR A 174 12.55 -10.20 -7.35
N VAL A 175 13.84 -10.04 -7.64
CA VAL A 175 14.81 -11.12 -7.81
C VAL A 175 15.70 -11.18 -6.57
N LEU A 176 15.59 -12.28 -5.83
CA LEU A 176 16.43 -12.57 -4.67
C LEU A 176 17.29 -13.81 -4.94
N PRO A 177 18.43 -14.00 -4.25
CA PRO A 177 19.28 -15.17 -4.42
C PRO A 177 18.59 -16.52 -4.13
N ILE A 178 17.48 -16.49 -3.38
CA ILE A 178 16.78 -17.69 -2.91
C ILE A 178 15.58 -18.03 -3.80
N ALA A 179 14.85 -17.02 -4.27
CA ALA A 179 13.61 -17.15 -5.02
C ALA A 179 13.18 -15.80 -5.60
N GLU A 180 12.30 -15.82 -6.59
CA GLU A 180 11.53 -14.66 -7.01
C GLU A 180 10.39 -14.38 -6.04
N HIS A 181 10.03 -13.10 -5.90
CA HIS A 181 8.96 -12.64 -5.02
C HIS A 181 8.25 -11.44 -5.64
N GLU A 182 6.92 -11.52 -5.67
CA GLU A 182 6.05 -10.49 -6.26
C GLU A 182 5.36 -9.71 -5.13
N ILE A 183 5.38 -8.39 -5.22
CA ILE A 183 4.81 -7.50 -4.19
C ILE A 183 3.96 -6.46 -4.90
N SER A 184 2.73 -6.27 -4.45
CA SER A 184 1.86 -5.19 -4.92
C SER A 184 1.73 -4.09 -3.87
N LEU A 185 1.78 -2.83 -4.33
CA LEU A 185 1.47 -1.65 -3.53
C LEU A 185 0.30 -0.90 -4.17
N GLU A 186 -0.59 -0.38 -3.34
CA GLU A 186 -1.71 0.46 -3.76
C GLU A 186 -1.68 1.76 -2.94
N ASN A 187 -1.85 2.90 -3.62
CA ASN A 187 -1.93 4.21 -2.98
C ASN A 187 -3.04 5.06 -3.61
N HIS A 188 -3.73 5.84 -2.78
CA HIS A 188 -4.80 6.74 -3.20
C HIS A 188 -4.43 8.17 -2.82
N ILE A 189 -4.30 9.03 -3.82
CA ILE A 189 -3.86 10.41 -3.62
C ILE A 189 -4.99 11.35 -4.02
N LEU A 190 -5.42 12.22 -3.10
CA LEU A 190 -6.36 13.29 -3.41
C LEU A 190 -5.65 14.32 -4.31
N ILE A 191 -6.20 14.51 -5.49
CA ILE A 191 -5.63 15.39 -6.52
C ILE A 191 -6.26 16.77 -6.44
N ALA A 192 -7.59 16.79 -6.41
CA ALA A 192 -8.36 18.02 -6.37
C ALA A 192 -9.72 17.73 -5.75
N GLU A 193 -10.29 18.74 -5.09
CA GLU A 193 -11.67 18.68 -4.61
C GLU A 193 -12.34 20.04 -4.69
N ASN A 194 -13.66 20.04 -4.80
CA ASN A 194 -14.46 21.25 -4.76
C ASN A 194 -15.82 20.97 -4.13
N VAL A 195 -16.44 22.00 -3.54
CA VAL A 195 -17.78 21.92 -2.97
C VAL A 195 -18.77 22.55 -3.95
N ILE A 196 -19.69 21.73 -4.43
CA ILE A 196 -20.77 22.11 -5.32
C ILE A 196 -21.94 22.57 -4.46
N ILE A 197 -22.30 23.84 -4.57
CA ILE A 197 -23.44 24.43 -3.86
C ILE A 197 -24.68 24.36 -4.75
N GLY A 198 -25.71 23.63 -4.29
CA GLY A 198 -27.03 23.53 -4.91
C GLY A 198 -28.05 24.48 -4.26
N GLU A 199 -29.28 24.46 -4.78
CA GLU A 199 -30.40 25.23 -4.22
C GLU A 199 -30.93 24.61 -2.93
N ILE A 200 -31.34 25.46 -1.97
CA ILE A 200 -32.05 25.01 -0.77
C ILE A 200 -33.44 24.49 -1.17
N PRO A 201 -33.83 23.26 -0.79
CA PRO A 201 -35.12 22.72 -1.19
C PRO A 201 -36.20 23.52 -0.46
N ASN A 202 -37.20 24.03 -1.18
CA ASN A 202 -38.27 24.85 -0.60
C ASN A 202 -39.30 24.05 0.24
N VAL A 203 -38.99 22.82 0.66
CA VAL A 203 -39.96 21.96 1.36
C VAL A 203 -39.28 21.17 2.47
N TYR A 204 -39.59 21.55 3.72
CA TYR A 204 -39.43 20.69 4.90
C TYR A 204 -40.83 20.27 5.34
N VAL A 205 -41.28 19.09 4.93
CA VAL A 205 -42.47 18.46 5.50
C VAL A 205 -41.97 17.26 6.30
N ALA A 206 -41.65 17.50 7.56
CA ALA A 206 -41.58 16.44 8.55
C ALA A 206 -43.02 16.16 9.00
N SER A 207 -43.76 15.37 8.23
CA SER A 207 -45.02 14.78 8.69
C SER A 207 -44.71 13.42 9.31
N GLU A 208 -44.31 13.42 10.58
CA GLU A 208 -44.24 12.19 11.38
C GLU A 208 -45.56 11.87 12.09
N ASP A 209 -46.51 12.80 12.14
CA ASP A 209 -47.85 12.50 12.65
C ASP A 209 -48.91 13.13 11.74
N GLY A 210 -49.81 12.28 11.24
CA GLY A 210 -51.03 12.71 10.59
C GLY A 210 -51.89 13.50 11.57
N THR A 211 -52.66 14.43 11.00
CA THR A 211 -53.62 15.36 11.63
C THR A 211 -53.00 16.56 12.33
N ASP A 212 -52.77 17.65 11.59
CA ASP A 212 -53.34 18.94 11.98
C ASP A 212 -53.22 20.05 10.91
N TYR A 213 -54.39 20.60 10.59
CA TYR A 213 -54.72 21.92 10.01
C TYR A 213 -54.09 22.37 8.67
N LEU A 214 -54.77 21.96 7.57
CA LEU A 214 -55.08 22.90 6.49
C LEU A 214 -56.23 23.80 6.95
N ASP A 215 -55.91 24.81 7.74
CA ASP A 215 -56.80 25.95 8.00
C ASP A 215 -56.20 27.19 7.35
N LEU A 216 -56.42 27.30 6.04
CA LEU A 216 -56.40 28.58 5.36
C LEU A 216 -57.66 28.64 4.49
N ILE A 217 -58.75 29.06 5.14
CA ILE A 217 -59.91 29.70 4.49
C ILE A 217 -60.13 31.05 5.21
N PRO A 218 -60.74 32.07 4.58
CA PRO A 218 -61.86 31.98 3.63
C PRO A 218 -61.50 32.07 2.14
#